data_AF-A0A4R9GNA9-F1
#
_entry.id   AF-A0A4R9GNA9-F1
#
_cell.length_a   1.000
_cell.length_b   1.000
_cell.length_c   1.000
_cell.angle_alpha   90.00
_cell.angle_beta   90.00
_cell.angle_gamma   90.00
#
_symmetry.space_group_name_H-M   'P 1'
#
loop_
_entity.id
_entity.type
_entity.pdbx_description
1 polymer ?
#
loop_
_entity_poly.entity_id
_entity_poly.type
_entity_poly.pdbx_seq_one_letter_code
_entity_poly.pdbx_strand_id
1 'polypeptide(L)'
;MKRVLSFSSRFLSGSLLLFLLSCNQAKPLNIDASKSAFGALLPNIIALLSGNPLNFSPAPTITEGTSLSVSIQAAHTLDSPTTFTLGFSSSVFTVSPASITLSPTSPSATVTLTHGIDNDCLDQVYGLIATQKDTGAVQTLNVATTDVDKCTFVATNTAQGGIGYFGTFGGVNGADAACAADKPSSLPGATTDYKALITVTTGSPARYVTTTANCGLPATPSCSPTNWVLYTNTRYYGSDGLTYLFTTHAQAPIFYFGGGNLTHPLGFSGGGAWTGLKLDWTEAASYQCMTVGTYQEWASPPYSSYINNAHFGDLSAVNSTALDTGTAATDCTAVRKNLFCIRQ
;
A
#
# COMPACT_ATOMS: atom_id res chain seq x y z
N MET A 1 59.99 22.40 -10.84
CA MET A 1 60.58 23.64 -10.28
C MET A 1 59.86 23.91 -8.95
N LYS A 2 60.50 23.71 -7.78
CA LYS A 2 61.20 24.74 -6.94
C LYS A 2 60.26 25.95 -6.67
N ARG A 3 59.91 26.41 -5.46
CA ARG A 3 60.42 26.42 -4.05
C ARG A 3 59.22 26.92 -3.18
N VAL A 4 58.87 26.42 -1.98
CA VAL A 4 59.42 26.60 -0.60
C VAL A 4 59.82 28.02 -0.19
N LEU A 5 59.22 28.54 0.91
CA LEU A 5 59.77 29.34 2.05
C LEU A 5 58.59 30.12 2.69
N SER A 6 58.11 29.94 3.94
CA SER A 6 58.72 29.86 5.29
C SER A 6 59.37 31.17 5.78
N PHE A 7 58.83 31.79 6.85
CA PHE A 7 59.50 32.22 8.12
C PHE A 7 58.54 33.13 8.96
N SER A 8 58.15 32.73 10.18
CA SER A 8 58.68 33.08 11.53
C SER A 8 58.24 34.48 12.05
N SER A 9 57.44 34.69 13.10
CA SER A 9 57.52 34.38 14.55
C SER A 9 58.25 35.44 15.42
N ARG A 10 57.59 35.80 16.55
CA ARG A 10 58.09 36.35 17.84
C ARG A 10 58.33 37.89 17.91
N PHE A 11 58.15 38.64 19.01
CA PHE A 11 57.88 38.36 20.44
C PHE A 11 57.54 39.68 21.20
N LEU A 12 56.82 39.57 22.35
CA LEU A 12 56.87 40.38 23.61
C LEU A 12 56.32 41.84 23.54
N SER A 13 55.75 42.50 24.56
CA SER A 13 55.69 42.34 26.02
C SER A 13 54.72 43.41 26.62
N GLY A 14 54.09 43.13 27.77
CA GLY A 14 53.94 44.13 28.86
C GLY A 14 52.56 44.69 29.24
N SER A 15 52.06 44.23 30.40
CA SER A 15 51.52 45.04 31.55
C SER A 15 50.26 45.93 31.38
N LEU A 16 49.31 46.11 32.32
CA LEU A 16 49.10 45.75 33.73
C LEU A 16 47.76 46.40 34.22
N LEU A 17 47.08 45.80 35.24
CA LEU A 17 45.98 46.33 36.11
C LEU A 17 44.58 46.52 35.46
N LEU A 18 43.41 46.34 36.11
CA LEU A 18 43.05 46.27 37.55
C LEU A 18 41.67 45.56 37.71
N PHE A 19 41.48 44.93 38.86
CA PHE A 19 40.28 44.24 39.38
C PHE A 19 38.97 45.05 39.29
N LEU A 20 37.82 44.34 39.23
CA LEU A 20 36.71 44.50 40.19
C LEU A 20 35.73 43.31 40.08
N LEU A 21 35.56 42.60 41.21
CA LEU A 21 34.46 41.66 41.45
C LEU A 21 33.15 42.44 41.55
N SER A 22 32.09 41.95 40.92
CA SER A 22 30.71 42.38 41.20
C SER A 22 29.77 41.18 41.04
N CYS A 23 29.04 40.90 42.13
CA CYS A 23 28.06 39.84 42.25
C CYS A 23 26.98 39.92 41.15
N ASN A 24 26.76 38.82 40.42
CA ASN A 24 25.53 38.64 39.66
C ASN A 24 24.37 38.41 40.63
N GLN A 25 23.54 39.43 40.83
CA GLN A 25 22.18 39.21 41.36
C GLN A 25 21.33 38.62 40.23
N ALA A 26 21.14 37.30 40.24
CA ALA A 26 20.11 36.66 39.43
C ALA A 26 18.74 36.98 40.05
N LYS A 27 17.94 37.80 39.36
CA LYS A 27 16.52 37.95 39.69
C LYS A 27 15.78 36.64 39.36
N PRO A 28 14.82 36.19 40.17
CA PRO A 28 14.01 35.02 39.83
C PRO A 28 13.23 35.30 38.55
N LEU A 29 13.36 34.41 37.57
CA LEU A 29 12.56 34.43 36.35
C LEU A 29 11.17 33.91 36.71
N ASN A 30 10.19 34.81 36.81
CA ASN A 30 8.79 34.42 36.93
C ASN A 30 8.31 33.88 35.59
N ILE A 31 8.08 32.57 35.50
CA ILE A 31 7.44 31.95 34.34
C ILE A 31 5.93 32.19 34.48
N ASP A 32 5.48 33.36 34.02
CA ASP A 32 4.06 33.62 33.77
C ASP A 32 3.68 32.87 32.48
N ALA A 33 3.08 31.70 32.64
CA ALA A 33 2.68 30.80 31.57
C ALA A 33 1.36 31.21 30.88
N SER A 34 0.95 32.48 30.93
CA SER A 34 -0.31 32.90 30.30
C SER A 34 -0.20 33.24 28.81
N LYS A 35 0.99 33.41 28.21
CA LYS A 35 1.10 33.93 26.82
C LYS A 35 2.31 33.47 25.96
N SER A 36 2.78 32.22 26.05
CA SER A 36 3.80 31.73 25.10
C SER A 36 3.47 30.37 24.47
N ALA A 37 3.77 30.23 23.17
CA ALA A 37 3.58 29.05 22.33
C ALA A 37 4.42 27.81 22.75
N PHE A 38 5.16 27.90 23.86
CA PHE A 38 5.83 26.77 24.51
C PHE A 38 4.90 25.93 25.41
N GLY A 39 3.68 26.40 25.69
CA GLY A 39 2.66 25.64 26.42
C GLY A 39 2.14 24.38 25.68
N ALA A 40 2.42 24.25 24.39
CA ALA A 40 2.02 23.10 23.57
C ALA A 40 3.04 21.95 23.57
N LEU A 41 4.24 22.14 24.14
CA LEU A 41 5.28 21.09 24.22
C LEU A 41 5.25 20.31 25.54
N LEU A 42 4.44 20.74 26.51
CA LEU A 42 4.36 20.12 27.84
C LEU A 42 3.41 18.91 27.98
N PRO A 43 2.37 18.67 27.15
CA PRO A 43 1.57 17.45 27.33
C PRO A 43 2.35 16.18 26.93
N ASN A 44 3.32 16.27 26.02
CA ASN A 44 4.06 15.10 25.53
C ASN A 44 5.33 14.76 26.31
N ILE A 45 5.87 15.67 27.14
CA ILE A 45 7.05 15.37 27.97
C ILE A 45 6.64 14.80 29.33
N ILE A 46 5.46 15.17 29.85
CA ILE A 46 4.98 14.68 31.16
C ILE A 46 4.47 13.23 31.08
N ALA A 47 4.03 12.75 29.91
CA ALA A 47 3.67 11.33 29.72
C ALA A 47 4.89 10.37 29.72
N LEU A 48 6.11 10.88 29.54
CA LEU A 48 7.32 10.03 29.44
C LEU A 48 7.97 9.68 30.78
N LEU A 49 7.54 10.28 31.91
CA LEU A 49 8.24 10.13 33.20
C LEU A 49 7.41 9.47 34.31
N SER A 50 6.18 9.02 34.06
CA SER A 50 5.35 8.39 35.10
C SER A 50 4.46 7.23 34.66
N GLY A 51 4.55 6.77 33.41
CA GLY A 51 3.74 5.65 32.91
C GLY A 51 4.54 4.35 32.88
N ASN A 52 3.99 3.25 33.44
CA ASN A 52 4.51 1.91 33.21
C ASN A 52 4.30 1.57 31.72
N PRO A 53 5.33 1.56 30.86
CA PRO A 53 5.12 1.44 29.42
C PRO A 53 4.54 0.06 29.09
N LEU A 54 3.55 -0.01 28.22
CA LEU A 54 3.00 -1.28 27.72
C LEU A 54 3.62 -1.60 26.36
N ASN A 55 3.77 -2.89 26.08
CA ASN A 55 4.19 -3.39 24.77
C ASN A 55 3.35 -4.59 24.36
N PHE A 56 3.21 -4.78 23.06
CA PHE A 56 2.83 -6.09 22.51
C PHE A 56 4.05 -7.01 22.44
N SER A 57 3.81 -8.31 22.56
CA SER A 57 4.84 -9.33 22.34
C SER A 57 4.24 -10.58 21.70
N PRO A 58 4.38 -10.78 20.36
CA PRO A 58 4.95 -9.87 19.36
C PRO A 58 4.00 -8.73 18.94
N ALA A 59 4.51 -7.76 18.16
CA ALA A 59 3.67 -6.72 17.55
C ALA A 59 2.61 -7.34 16.63
N PRO A 60 1.32 -6.98 16.77
CA PRO A 60 0.26 -7.66 16.04
C PRO A 60 0.05 -7.08 14.63
N THR A 61 -0.29 -7.98 13.72
CA THR A 61 -0.85 -7.65 12.41
C THR A 61 -2.12 -8.45 12.24
N ILE A 62 -3.24 -7.78 11.98
CA ILE A 62 -4.58 -8.38 11.93
C ILE A 62 -5.17 -8.21 10.53
N THR A 63 -5.67 -9.30 9.96
CA THR A 63 -6.40 -9.25 8.70
C THR A 63 -7.85 -8.81 8.94
N GLU A 64 -8.39 -7.99 8.06
CA GLU A 64 -9.77 -7.52 8.22
C GLU A 64 -10.80 -8.64 8.27
N GLY A 65 -11.89 -8.40 9.01
CA GLY A 65 -12.92 -9.39 9.26
C GLY A 65 -12.48 -10.55 10.16
N THR A 66 -11.28 -10.50 10.75
CA THR A 66 -10.76 -11.55 11.63
C THR A 66 -10.55 -11.06 13.06
N SER A 67 -10.21 -11.99 13.94
CA SER A 67 -9.85 -11.71 15.34
C SER A 67 -8.51 -12.35 15.67
N LEU A 68 -7.70 -11.67 16.47
CA LEU A 68 -6.38 -12.12 16.90
C LEU A 68 -6.23 -11.96 18.42
N SER A 69 -5.85 -13.04 19.09
CA SER A 69 -5.46 -13.00 20.50
C SER A 69 -3.99 -12.58 20.62
N VAL A 70 -3.75 -11.52 21.39
CA VAL A 70 -2.43 -10.90 21.58
C VAL A 70 -2.11 -10.76 23.07
N SER A 71 -0.82 -10.77 23.41
CA SER A 71 -0.35 -10.50 24.76
C SER A 71 0.09 -9.05 24.90
N ILE A 72 -0.49 -8.34 25.86
CA ILE A 72 -0.03 -7.02 26.32
C ILE A 72 0.78 -7.24 27.59
N GLN A 73 1.99 -6.70 27.63
CA GLN A 73 2.90 -6.85 28.77
C GLN A 73 3.46 -5.51 29.21
N ALA A 74 3.78 -5.40 30.50
CA ALA A 74 4.54 -4.29 31.02
C ALA A 74 5.99 -4.34 30.50
N ALA A 75 6.52 -3.22 30.04
CA ALA A 75 7.90 -3.08 29.56
C ALA A 75 8.94 -3.23 30.68
N HIS A 76 8.51 -3.00 31.92
CA HIS A 76 9.32 -3.11 33.13
C HIS A 76 8.55 -3.83 34.22
N THR A 77 9.26 -4.30 35.24
CA THR A 77 8.65 -4.86 36.44
C THR A 77 7.80 -3.80 37.13
N LEU A 78 6.56 -4.14 37.44
CA LEU A 78 5.64 -3.27 38.19
C LEU A 78 5.94 -3.39 39.69
N ASP A 79 5.79 -2.28 40.42
CA ASP A 79 5.89 -2.27 41.89
C ASP A 79 4.60 -2.73 42.57
N SER A 80 3.46 -2.51 41.91
CA SER A 80 2.14 -2.87 42.41
C SER A 80 1.19 -3.26 41.27
N PRO A 81 0.10 -3.99 41.55
CA PRO A 81 -0.95 -4.22 40.57
C PRO A 81 -1.43 -2.91 39.96
N THR A 82 -1.54 -2.86 38.63
CA THR A 82 -1.93 -1.69 37.86
C THR A 82 -3.02 -2.07 36.86
N THR A 83 -4.14 -1.36 36.86
CA THR A 83 -5.26 -1.60 35.95
C THR A 83 -5.24 -0.62 34.78
N PHE A 84 -5.48 -1.14 33.58
CA PHE A 84 -5.60 -0.37 32.34
C PHE A 84 -6.98 -0.60 31.72
N THR A 85 -7.62 0.47 31.26
CA THR A 85 -8.76 0.39 30.34
C THR A 85 -8.25 0.49 28.91
N LEU A 86 -8.79 -0.36 28.03
CA LEU A 86 -8.37 -0.51 26.65
C LEU A 86 -9.51 -0.09 25.72
N GLY A 87 -9.18 0.64 24.66
CA GLY A 87 -10.16 1.00 23.63
C GLY A 87 -9.50 1.52 22.38
N PHE A 88 -10.20 1.40 21.25
CA PHE A 88 -9.80 2.04 20.00
C PHE A 88 -10.58 3.32 19.80
N SER A 89 -9.95 4.28 19.11
CA SER A 89 -10.67 5.48 18.62
C SER A 89 -11.54 5.18 17.39
N SER A 90 -11.29 4.06 16.72
CA SER A 90 -12.04 3.60 15.55
C SER A 90 -13.15 2.63 15.93
N SER A 91 -14.30 2.75 15.29
CA SER A 91 -15.43 1.82 15.46
C SER A 91 -15.27 0.51 14.70
N VAL A 92 -14.33 0.41 13.75
CA VAL A 92 -14.04 -0.85 13.03
C VAL A 92 -13.18 -1.80 13.86
N PHE A 93 -12.64 -1.34 14.98
CA PHE A 93 -11.85 -2.16 15.89
C PHE A 93 -12.53 -2.34 17.24
N THR A 94 -12.39 -3.54 17.81
CA THR A 94 -12.79 -3.81 19.19
C THR A 94 -11.73 -4.60 19.94
N VAL A 95 -11.75 -4.51 21.27
CA VAL A 95 -10.85 -5.23 22.18
C VAL A 95 -11.65 -5.89 23.30
N SER A 96 -11.31 -7.13 23.63
CA SER A 96 -11.92 -7.89 24.72
C SER A 96 -10.88 -8.73 25.48
N PRO A 97 -10.80 -8.66 26.83
CA PRO A 97 -11.54 -7.73 27.68
C PRO A 97 -11.07 -6.27 27.50
N ALA A 98 -11.97 -5.31 27.69
CA ALA A 98 -11.66 -3.87 27.63
C ALA A 98 -10.96 -3.34 28.89
N SER A 99 -10.65 -4.21 29.86
CA SER A 99 -9.88 -3.86 31.05
C SER A 99 -8.95 -5.01 31.40
N ILE A 100 -7.69 -4.69 31.68
CA ILE A 100 -6.68 -5.64 32.13
C ILE A 100 -6.03 -5.14 33.42
N THR A 101 -5.54 -6.06 34.24
CA THR A 101 -4.73 -5.73 35.42
C THR A 101 -3.43 -6.50 35.34
N LEU A 102 -2.32 -5.78 35.36
CA LEU A 102 -0.97 -6.34 35.35
C LEU A 102 -0.38 -6.21 36.76
N SER A 103 0.47 -7.15 37.15
CA SER A 103 1.09 -7.16 38.47
C SER A 103 2.53 -7.67 38.40
N PRO A 104 3.33 -7.55 39.47
CA PRO A 104 4.69 -8.11 39.50
C PRO A 104 4.73 -9.63 39.24
N THR A 105 3.69 -10.36 39.65
CA THR A 105 3.57 -11.82 39.49
C THR A 105 2.79 -12.23 38.24
N SER A 106 2.17 -11.28 37.54
CA SER A 106 1.41 -11.49 36.31
C SER A 106 1.61 -10.26 35.41
N PRO A 107 2.80 -10.12 34.80
CA PRO A 107 3.21 -8.90 34.09
C PRO A 107 2.59 -8.78 32.69
N SER A 108 1.77 -9.74 32.28
CA SER A 108 1.12 -9.78 30.97
C SER A 108 -0.35 -10.20 31.06
N ALA A 109 -1.17 -9.74 30.12
CA ALA A 109 -2.55 -10.15 29.95
C ALA A 109 -2.84 -10.42 28.46
N THR A 110 -3.65 -11.45 28.20
CA THR A 110 -4.13 -11.75 26.85
C THR A 110 -5.41 -10.98 26.57
N VAL A 111 -5.46 -10.36 25.39
CA VAL A 111 -6.67 -9.70 24.87
C VAL A 111 -6.93 -10.18 23.45
N THR A 112 -8.20 -10.25 23.07
CA THR A 112 -8.63 -10.48 21.70
C THR A 112 -8.90 -9.13 21.05
N LEU A 113 -8.22 -8.87 19.95
CA LEU A 113 -8.46 -7.75 19.07
C LEU A 113 -9.30 -8.26 17.89
N THR A 114 -10.35 -7.53 17.53
CA THR A 114 -11.20 -7.88 16.38
C THR A 114 -11.26 -6.71 15.42
N HIS A 115 -10.95 -6.97 14.14
CA HIS A 115 -11.11 -6.01 13.07
C HIS A 115 -12.37 -6.30 12.28
N GLY A 116 -13.19 -5.28 12.08
CA GLY A 116 -14.27 -5.29 11.11
C GLY A 116 -13.75 -5.33 9.68
N ILE A 117 -14.66 -5.29 8.74
CA ILE A 117 -14.35 -5.02 7.34
C ILE A 117 -14.64 -3.53 7.14
N ASP A 118 -13.67 -2.77 6.63
CA ASP A 118 -13.91 -1.37 6.30
C ASP A 118 -14.19 -1.18 4.79
N ASN A 119 -14.05 0.04 4.27
CA ASN A 119 -14.39 0.35 2.88
C ASN A 119 -13.22 0.99 2.14
N ASP A 120 -12.02 0.49 2.39
CA ASP A 120 -10.85 0.83 1.59
C ASP A 120 -10.05 -0.42 1.21
N CYS A 121 -8.83 -0.24 0.72
CA CYS A 121 -7.91 -1.35 0.42
C CYS A 121 -6.55 -1.14 1.11
N LEU A 122 -6.47 -0.18 2.05
CA LEU A 122 -5.24 0.35 2.59
C LEU A 122 -4.83 -0.44 3.83
N ASP A 123 -3.57 -0.88 3.85
CA ASP A 123 -2.99 -1.36 5.11
C ASP A 123 -2.76 -0.17 6.04
N GLN A 124 -3.34 -0.21 7.24
CA GLN A 124 -3.35 0.90 8.17
C GLN A 124 -2.74 0.50 9.53
N VAL A 125 -2.44 1.51 10.35
CA VAL A 125 -2.01 1.32 11.72
C VAL A 125 -3.01 2.00 12.64
N TYR A 126 -3.67 1.20 13.46
CA TYR A 126 -4.63 1.66 14.43
C TYR A 126 -4.01 1.72 15.83
N GLY A 127 -4.35 2.76 16.58
CA GLY A 127 -3.91 2.93 17.95
C GLY A 127 -4.88 2.28 18.94
N LEU A 128 -4.44 1.22 19.63
CA LEU A 128 -5.08 0.76 20.85
C LEU A 128 -4.68 1.69 21.99
N ILE A 129 -5.65 2.43 22.52
CA ILE A 129 -5.46 3.37 23.60
C ILE A 129 -5.57 2.61 24.93
N ALA A 130 -4.49 2.61 25.71
CA ALA A 130 -4.46 2.08 27.05
C ALA A 130 -4.37 3.24 28.06
N THR A 131 -5.37 3.34 28.93
CA THR A 131 -5.42 4.37 29.98
C THR A 131 -5.25 3.72 31.34
N GLN A 132 -4.21 4.12 32.08
CA GLN A 132 -3.99 3.65 33.44
C GLN A 132 -5.06 4.26 34.36
N LYS A 133 -5.77 3.40 35.10
CA LYS A 133 -6.96 3.80 35.87
C LYS A 133 -6.65 4.80 36.98
N ASP A 134 -5.51 4.65 37.66
CA ASP A 134 -5.20 5.44 38.86
C ASP A 134 -4.60 6.81 38.54
N THR A 135 -3.78 6.88 37.49
CA THR A 135 -3.05 8.10 37.11
C THR A 135 -3.70 8.85 35.94
N GLY A 136 -4.56 8.18 35.17
CA GLY A 136 -5.06 8.69 33.90
C GLY A 136 -4.00 8.73 32.79
N ALA A 137 -2.80 8.16 33.02
CA ALA A 137 -1.75 8.14 32.00
C ALA A 137 -2.21 7.33 30.77
N VAL A 138 -2.04 7.92 29.59
CA VAL A 138 -2.48 7.34 28.31
C VAL A 138 -1.27 6.87 27.52
N GLN A 139 -1.40 5.70 26.91
CA GLN A 139 -0.45 5.13 25.98
C GLN A 139 -1.16 4.61 24.74
N THR A 140 -0.49 4.65 23.60
CA THR A 140 -1.00 4.12 22.34
C THR A 140 -0.13 2.96 21.89
N LEU A 141 -0.75 1.79 21.74
CA LEU A 141 -0.13 0.60 21.20
C LEU A 141 -0.55 0.44 19.73
N ASN A 142 0.43 0.34 18.84
CA ASN A 142 0.16 0.23 17.41
C ASN A 142 -0.26 -1.18 17.02
N VAL A 143 -1.36 -1.28 16.27
CA VAL A 143 -1.88 -2.52 15.68
C VAL A 143 -1.90 -2.32 14.18
N ALA A 144 -1.09 -3.09 13.45
CA ALA A 144 -1.09 -3.07 12.00
C ALA A 144 -2.25 -3.90 11.44
N THR A 145 -2.78 -3.51 10.29
CA THR A 145 -3.76 -4.30 9.54
C THR A 145 -3.24 -4.75 8.19
N THR A 146 -3.81 -5.84 7.69
CA THR A 146 -3.71 -6.23 6.28
C THR A 146 -5.10 -6.26 5.68
N ASP A 147 -5.26 -5.60 4.55
CA ASP A 147 -6.53 -5.53 3.86
C ASP A 147 -6.89 -6.85 3.15
N VAL A 148 -8.18 -7.21 3.16
CA VAL A 148 -8.72 -8.33 2.37
C VAL A 148 -9.13 -7.89 0.95
N ASP A 149 -9.35 -6.60 0.77
CA ASP A 149 -9.59 -5.96 -0.51
C ASP A 149 -8.29 -5.61 -1.22
N LYS A 150 -8.39 -5.32 -2.52
CA LYS A 150 -7.22 -5.14 -3.37
C LYS A 150 -7.21 -3.76 -4.00
N CYS A 151 -6.10 -3.05 -3.80
CA CYS A 151 -5.84 -1.80 -4.48
C CYS A 151 -5.48 -2.03 -5.94
N THR A 152 -5.90 -1.09 -6.77
CA THR A 152 -5.61 -1.07 -8.19
C THR A 152 -5.19 0.33 -8.63
N PHE A 153 -4.49 0.41 -9.76
CA PHE A 153 -4.20 1.67 -10.41
C PHE A 153 -3.91 1.47 -11.89
N VAL A 154 -3.82 2.56 -12.65
CA VAL A 154 -3.41 2.55 -14.05
C VAL A 154 -1.95 2.97 -14.14
N ALA A 155 -1.07 2.08 -14.59
CA ALA A 155 0.29 2.44 -14.97
C ALA A 155 0.26 3.18 -16.31
N THR A 156 0.82 4.38 -16.35
CA THR A 156 0.77 5.30 -17.49
C THR A 156 2.14 5.56 -18.10
N ASN A 157 3.19 4.92 -17.61
CA ASN A 157 4.58 5.21 -17.94
C ASN A 157 4.95 6.63 -17.50
N THR A 158 4.75 6.90 -16.21
CA THR A 158 4.94 8.24 -15.60
C THR A 158 6.36 8.77 -15.80
N ALA A 159 7.36 7.89 -15.75
CA ALA A 159 8.76 8.21 -16.02
C ALA A 159 9.01 8.77 -17.45
N GLN A 160 8.11 8.50 -18.40
CA GLN A 160 8.15 9.03 -19.77
C GLN A 160 7.03 10.03 -20.05
N GLY A 161 6.47 10.64 -19.00
CA GLY A 161 5.45 11.68 -19.13
C GLY A 161 4.03 11.17 -19.35
N GLY A 162 3.72 9.93 -18.97
CA GLY A 162 2.34 9.43 -19.00
C GLY A 162 1.85 8.98 -20.39
N ILE A 163 2.78 8.62 -21.29
CA ILE A 163 2.49 8.29 -22.69
C ILE A 163 1.99 6.86 -22.91
N GLY A 164 1.91 6.04 -21.86
CA GLY A 164 1.61 4.61 -21.92
C GLY A 164 2.76 3.74 -22.43
N TYR A 165 2.43 2.49 -22.75
CA TYR A 165 3.35 1.43 -23.15
C TYR A 165 2.99 0.87 -24.52
N PHE A 166 4.01 0.61 -25.33
CA PHE A 166 3.87 -0.29 -26.48
C PHE A 166 3.55 -1.69 -26.00
N GLY A 167 2.87 -2.49 -26.82
CA GLY A 167 2.55 -3.88 -26.48
C GLY A 167 3.74 -4.84 -26.56
N THR A 168 4.98 -4.35 -26.50
CA THR A 168 6.22 -5.12 -26.55
C THR A 168 7.02 -4.95 -25.26
N PHE A 169 6.35 -5.03 -24.12
CA PHE A 169 6.94 -4.74 -22.81
C PHE A 169 7.74 -5.91 -22.22
N GLY A 170 7.77 -7.07 -22.87
CA GLY A 170 8.57 -8.23 -22.43
C GLY A 170 7.75 -9.34 -21.75
N GLY A 171 6.51 -9.57 -22.20
CA GLY A 171 5.63 -10.58 -21.63
C GLY A 171 5.10 -10.21 -20.24
N VAL A 172 4.68 -11.22 -19.48
CA VAL A 172 4.13 -11.05 -18.12
C VAL A 172 5.10 -10.32 -17.19
N ASN A 173 6.36 -10.71 -17.17
CA ASN A 173 7.36 -10.09 -16.29
C ASN A 173 7.58 -8.61 -16.63
N GLY A 174 7.56 -8.27 -17.92
CA GLY A 174 7.63 -6.89 -18.38
C GLY A 174 6.44 -6.04 -17.95
N ALA A 175 5.23 -6.60 -18.05
CA ALA A 175 4.01 -5.94 -17.62
C ALA A 175 3.98 -5.70 -16.10
N ASP A 176 4.39 -6.70 -15.32
CA ASP A 176 4.47 -6.59 -13.86
C ASP A 176 5.57 -5.60 -13.43
N ALA A 177 6.71 -5.57 -14.15
CA ALA A 177 7.75 -4.57 -13.91
C ALA A 177 7.27 -3.14 -14.21
N ALA A 178 6.43 -2.96 -15.24
CA ALA A 178 5.80 -1.68 -15.53
C ALA A 178 4.85 -1.25 -14.39
N CYS A 179 4.05 -2.18 -13.85
CA CYS A 179 3.25 -1.91 -12.66
C CYS A 179 4.12 -1.55 -11.44
N ALA A 180 5.17 -2.32 -11.17
CA ALA A 180 6.06 -2.04 -10.05
C ALA A 180 6.72 -0.66 -10.14
N ALA A 181 7.08 -0.22 -11.35
CA ALA A 181 7.71 1.08 -11.60
C ALA A 181 6.76 2.26 -11.40
N ASP A 182 5.49 2.10 -11.74
CA ASP A 182 4.47 3.17 -11.69
C ASP A 182 3.61 3.13 -10.41
N LYS A 183 3.86 2.21 -9.47
CA LYS A 183 3.08 2.08 -8.23
C LYS A 183 3.09 3.40 -7.43
N PRO A 184 1.91 3.97 -7.12
CA PRO A 184 1.81 5.11 -6.19
C PRO A 184 2.33 4.77 -4.79
N SER A 185 3.07 5.71 -4.18
CA SER A 185 3.61 5.53 -2.82
C SER A 185 2.53 5.47 -1.74
N SER A 186 1.33 5.99 -2.03
CA SER A 186 0.17 5.96 -1.13
C SER A 186 -0.49 4.58 -1.03
N LEU A 187 -0.30 3.72 -2.03
CA LEU A 187 -0.88 2.38 -2.01
C LEU A 187 -0.02 1.43 -1.15
N PRO A 188 -0.64 0.46 -0.45
CA PRO A 188 0.07 -0.46 0.44
C PRO A 188 0.94 -1.48 -0.31
N GLY A 189 1.74 -2.23 0.44
CA GLY A 189 2.59 -3.30 -0.09
C GLY A 189 3.85 -2.83 -0.82
N ALA A 190 4.69 -3.79 -1.18
CA ALA A 190 5.89 -3.57 -1.98
C ALA A 190 5.51 -3.27 -3.44
N THR A 191 6.44 -2.66 -4.19
CA THR A 191 6.25 -2.42 -5.64
C THR A 191 6.05 -3.71 -6.41
N THR A 192 6.69 -4.79 -5.99
CA THR A 192 6.61 -6.13 -6.60
C THR A 192 5.27 -6.84 -6.36
N ASP A 193 4.42 -6.31 -5.48
CA ASP A 193 3.12 -6.91 -5.16
C ASP A 193 2.06 -6.56 -6.21
N TYR A 194 2.37 -5.71 -7.20
CA TYR A 194 1.41 -5.23 -8.18
C TYR A 194 1.67 -5.85 -9.55
N LYS A 195 0.64 -6.53 -10.07
CA LYS A 195 0.71 -7.25 -11.35
C LYS A 195 -0.28 -6.70 -12.36
N ALA A 196 0.07 -6.79 -13.64
CA ALA A 196 -0.76 -6.29 -14.73
C ALA A 196 -1.90 -7.25 -15.08
N LEU A 197 -3.11 -6.71 -15.29
CA LEU A 197 -4.24 -7.43 -15.86
C LEU A 197 -4.08 -7.55 -17.37
N ILE A 198 -3.33 -8.56 -17.80
CA ILE A 198 -3.18 -8.95 -19.20
C ILE A 198 -3.35 -10.45 -19.34
N THR A 199 -3.76 -10.92 -20.52
CA THR A 199 -3.74 -12.34 -20.87
C THR A 199 -2.53 -12.69 -21.74
N VAL A 200 -1.95 -13.86 -21.46
CA VAL A 200 -0.77 -14.47 -22.08
C VAL A 200 -0.97 -15.98 -22.05
N THR A 201 -1.14 -16.63 -23.19
CA THR A 201 -1.30 -18.10 -23.30
C THR A 201 -0.07 -18.82 -23.83
N THR A 202 0.83 -18.11 -24.52
CA THR A 202 2.00 -18.74 -25.18
C THR A 202 3.37 -18.30 -24.65
N GLY A 203 3.39 -17.36 -23.70
CA GLY A 203 4.61 -16.89 -23.01
C GLY A 203 4.96 -17.66 -21.73
N SER A 204 6.10 -17.30 -21.13
CA SER A 204 6.53 -17.79 -19.81
C SER A 204 6.78 -16.63 -18.84
N PRO A 205 6.05 -16.54 -17.71
CA PRO A 205 4.92 -17.40 -17.36
C PRO A 205 3.68 -17.10 -18.24
N ALA A 206 2.82 -18.11 -18.44
CA ALA A 206 1.47 -17.88 -18.94
C ALA A 206 0.63 -17.17 -17.87
N ARG A 207 -0.35 -16.38 -18.29
CA ARG A 207 -1.33 -15.68 -17.45
C ARG A 207 -2.68 -15.65 -18.16
N TYR A 208 -3.68 -16.38 -17.69
CA TYR A 208 -5.03 -16.31 -18.25
C TYR A 208 -6.05 -16.83 -17.23
N VAL A 209 -7.31 -16.46 -17.38
CA VAL A 209 -8.37 -16.91 -16.46
C VAL A 209 -9.13 -18.12 -16.95
N THR A 210 -9.39 -18.20 -18.26
CA THR A 210 -10.21 -19.25 -18.85
C THR A 210 -10.01 -19.32 -20.36
N THR A 211 -10.24 -20.51 -20.93
CA THR A 211 -10.48 -20.72 -22.36
C THR A 211 -11.97 -20.88 -22.69
N THR A 212 -12.82 -20.94 -21.67
CA THR A 212 -14.28 -21.06 -21.77
C THR A 212 -14.93 -19.70 -21.57
N ALA A 213 -15.68 -19.25 -22.57
CA ALA A 213 -16.44 -17.99 -22.54
C ALA A 213 -17.37 -17.90 -21.33
N ASN A 214 -17.36 -16.74 -20.67
CA ASN A 214 -18.22 -16.41 -19.52
C ASN A 214 -18.15 -17.46 -18.40
N CYS A 215 -16.94 -17.93 -18.04
CA CYS A 215 -16.77 -18.86 -16.93
C CYS A 215 -17.30 -18.27 -15.60
N GLY A 216 -17.67 -19.12 -14.65
CA GLY A 216 -18.30 -18.76 -13.39
C GLY A 216 -19.82 -18.52 -13.42
N LEU A 217 -20.46 -18.56 -14.60
CA LEU A 217 -21.92 -18.51 -14.70
C LEU A 217 -22.53 -19.90 -14.41
N PRO A 218 -23.83 -19.99 -14.08
CA PRO A 218 -24.46 -21.30 -13.83
C PRO A 218 -24.27 -22.33 -14.95
N ALA A 219 -24.20 -21.88 -16.21
CA ALA A 219 -23.97 -22.75 -17.37
C ALA A 219 -22.50 -23.17 -17.57
N THR A 220 -21.56 -22.42 -16.99
CA THR A 220 -20.11 -22.54 -17.17
C THR A 220 -19.40 -22.29 -15.83
N PRO A 221 -19.70 -23.03 -14.75
CA PRO A 221 -19.44 -22.61 -13.37
C PRO A 221 -17.96 -22.51 -12.99
N SER A 222 -17.06 -23.11 -13.79
CA SER A 222 -15.63 -23.22 -13.45
C SER A 222 -14.77 -22.39 -14.39
N CYS A 223 -13.95 -21.50 -13.81
CA CYS A 223 -12.78 -20.93 -14.49
C CYS A 223 -11.53 -21.78 -14.16
N SER A 224 -10.52 -21.76 -15.03
CA SER A 224 -9.25 -22.47 -14.80
C SER A 224 -8.08 -21.49 -14.89
N PRO A 225 -7.91 -20.63 -13.87
CA PRO A 225 -6.93 -19.55 -13.91
C PRO A 225 -5.51 -20.11 -13.81
N THR A 226 -4.61 -19.52 -14.60
CA THR A 226 -3.16 -19.73 -14.54
C THR A 226 -2.50 -18.38 -14.29
N ASN A 227 -1.74 -18.23 -13.19
CA ASN A 227 -1.05 -16.99 -12.80
C ASN A 227 -1.94 -15.72 -12.89
N TRP A 228 -3.23 -15.89 -12.60
CA TRP A 228 -4.22 -14.84 -12.74
C TRP A 228 -4.13 -13.85 -11.58
N VAL A 229 -4.51 -12.60 -11.84
CA VAL A 229 -4.26 -11.46 -10.94
C VAL A 229 -5.48 -11.04 -10.13
N LEU A 230 -6.66 -11.54 -10.46
CA LEU A 230 -7.87 -11.34 -9.67
C LEU A 230 -8.14 -12.57 -8.80
N TYR A 231 -8.72 -12.32 -7.63
CA TYR A 231 -9.23 -13.31 -6.68
C TYR A 231 -10.76 -13.34 -6.69
N THR A 232 -11.34 -14.46 -6.25
CA THR A 232 -12.79 -14.66 -6.10
C THR A 232 -13.34 -13.90 -4.89
N ASN A 233 -14.56 -13.37 -4.99
CA ASN A 233 -15.24 -12.69 -3.88
C ASN A 233 -14.42 -11.55 -3.24
N THR A 234 -13.74 -10.75 -4.07
CA THR A 234 -12.82 -9.72 -3.59
C THR A 234 -13.25 -8.36 -4.12
N ARG A 235 -13.25 -7.33 -3.27
CA ARG A 235 -13.53 -5.96 -3.69
C ARG A 235 -12.23 -5.31 -4.15
N TYR A 236 -12.34 -4.49 -5.19
CA TYR A 236 -11.23 -3.78 -5.79
C TYR A 236 -11.48 -2.29 -5.71
N TYR A 237 -10.44 -1.56 -5.27
CA TYR A 237 -10.47 -0.13 -5.08
C TYR A 237 -9.46 0.57 -5.98
N GLY A 238 -9.74 1.82 -6.34
CA GLY A 238 -8.91 2.63 -7.21
C GLY A 238 -7.61 3.10 -6.55
N SER A 239 -6.87 3.96 -7.26
CA SER A 239 -5.54 4.42 -6.85
C SER A 239 -5.51 5.33 -5.63
N ASP A 240 -6.67 5.85 -5.22
CA ASP A 240 -6.85 6.61 -3.98
C ASP A 240 -7.04 5.70 -2.76
N GLY A 241 -7.22 4.39 -2.96
CA GLY A 241 -7.52 3.41 -1.94
C GLY A 241 -8.98 3.39 -1.49
N LEU A 242 -9.82 4.34 -1.92
CA LEU A 242 -11.16 4.59 -1.36
C LEU A 242 -12.27 4.40 -2.38
N THR A 243 -11.98 4.61 -3.67
CA THR A 243 -12.99 4.50 -4.73
C THR A 243 -13.24 3.03 -5.06
N TYR A 244 -14.36 2.50 -4.61
CA TYR A 244 -14.81 1.14 -4.96
C TYR A 244 -15.06 1.02 -6.47
N LEU A 245 -14.38 0.07 -7.12
CA LEU A 245 -14.51 -0.18 -8.57
C LEU A 245 -15.46 -1.33 -8.84
N PHE A 246 -15.20 -2.51 -8.29
CA PHE A 246 -15.98 -3.72 -8.53
C PHE A 246 -15.70 -4.80 -7.48
N THR A 247 -16.57 -5.81 -7.46
CA THR A 247 -16.36 -7.06 -6.71
C THR A 247 -16.39 -8.21 -7.71
N THR A 248 -15.43 -9.12 -7.61
CA THR A 248 -15.42 -10.35 -8.41
C THR A 248 -16.46 -11.34 -7.92
N HIS A 249 -16.87 -12.25 -8.80
CA HIS A 249 -17.85 -13.27 -8.48
C HIS A 249 -17.38 -14.18 -7.34
N ALA A 250 -18.33 -14.70 -6.57
CA ALA A 250 -18.03 -15.54 -5.40
C ALA A 250 -17.27 -16.83 -5.74
N GLN A 251 -17.43 -17.33 -6.97
CA GLN A 251 -16.88 -18.61 -7.42
C GLN A 251 -15.88 -18.47 -8.57
N ALA A 252 -15.69 -17.26 -9.10
CA ALA A 252 -14.85 -17.01 -10.26
C ALA A 252 -14.07 -15.70 -10.12
N PRO A 253 -12.77 -15.67 -10.46
CA PRO A 253 -11.94 -14.48 -10.32
C PRO A 253 -12.14 -13.50 -11.48
N ILE A 254 -13.40 -13.24 -11.81
CA ILE A 254 -13.86 -12.34 -12.87
C ILE A 254 -15.12 -11.62 -12.37
N PHE A 255 -15.62 -10.66 -13.14
CA PHE A 255 -16.92 -10.02 -12.92
C PHE A 255 -17.72 -9.96 -14.23
N TYR A 256 -19.05 -9.92 -14.15
CA TYR A 256 -19.92 -10.03 -15.34
C TYR A 256 -20.35 -8.70 -15.90
N PHE A 257 -20.56 -8.68 -17.22
CA PHE A 257 -20.93 -7.49 -17.96
C PHE A 257 -22.44 -7.27 -18.23
N GLY A 258 -23.33 -7.96 -17.50
CA GLY A 258 -24.75 -8.07 -17.84
C GLY A 258 -25.63 -6.82 -17.64
N GLY A 259 -25.20 -5.75 -16.97
CA GLY A 259 -26.09 -4.63 -16.64
C GLY A 259 -25.48 -3.30 -16.18
N GLY A 260 -24.16 -3.12 -16.30
CA GLY A 260 -23.42 -2.02 -15.66
C GLY A 260 -22.52 -2.62 -14.58
N ASN A 261 -21.22 -2.63 -14.85
CA ASN A 261 -20.38 -3.78 -14.51
C ASN A 261 -19.14 -3.38 -13.69
N LEU A 262 -18.85 -2.09 -13.71
CA LEU A 262 -18.01 -1.39 -12.76
C LEU A 262 -18.85 -0.29 -12.11
N THR A 263 -18.63 -0.05 -10.83
CA THR A 263 -19.27 1.06 -10.11
C THR A 263 -18.64 2.39 -10.50
N HIS A 264 -17.33 2.37 -10.80
CA HIS A 264 -16.56 3.50 -11.30
C HIS A 264 -15.64 3.05 -12.44
N PRO A 265 -15.26 3.96 -13.35
CA PRO A 265 -14.27 3.65 -14.39
C PRO A 265 -12.94 3.20 -13.80
N LEU A 266 -12.18 2.39 -14.55
CA LEU A 266 -10.85 1.93 -14.12
C LEU A 266 -9.80 3.04 -14.14
N GLY A 267 -10.05 4.11 -14.90
CA GLY A 267 -9.15 5.24 -15.02
C GLY A 267 -9.84 6.47 -15.62
N PHE A 268 -9.21 7.07 -16.61
CA PHE A 268 -9.54 8.41 -17.11
C PHE A 268 -10.04 8.41 -18.55
N SER A 269 -10.76 9.48 -18.92
CA SER A 269 -11.31 9.69 -20.27
C SER A 269 -10.22 9.69 -21.34
N GLY A 270 -10.48 9.00 -22.46
CA GLY A 270 -9.55 8.87 -23.59
C GLY A 270 -8.36 7.93 -23.34
N GLY A 271 -8.26 7.33 -22.15
CA GLY A 271 -7.26 6.32 -21.84
C GLY A 271 -7.69 4.93 -22.29
N GLY A 272 -6.77 4.16 -22.91
CA GLY A 272 -6.97 2.73 -23.14
C GLY A 272 -5.94 1.90 -22.39
N ALA A 273 -6.27 0.64 -22.08
CA ALA A 273 -5.37 -0.28 -21.41
C ALA A 273 -5.24 -1.61 -22.16
N TRP A 274 -4.01 -2.11 -22.32
CA TRP A 274 -3.79 -3.45 -22.87
C TRP A 274 -4.39 -4.50 -21.94
N THR A 275 -5.16 -5.43 -22.51
CA THR A 275 -5.75 -6.55 -21.76
C THR A 275 -5.53 -7.88 -22.49
N GLY A 276 -5.66 -7.87 -23.82
CA GLY A 276 -5.71 -9.08 -24.64
C GLY A 276 -6.96 -9.94 -24.44
N LEU A 277 -7.90 -9.47 -23.63
CA LEU A 277 -9.13 -10.18 -23.25
C LEU A 277 -10.26 -9.85 -24.21
N LYS A 278 -11.20 -10.78 -24.39
CA LYS A 278 -12.54 -10.48 -24.87
C LYS A 278 -13.44 -10.03 -23.73
N LEU A 279 -14.57 -9.44 -24.10
CA LEU A 279 -15.70 -9.17 -23.21
C LEU A 279 -16.21 -10.38 -22.40
N ASP A 280 -15.92 -11.61 -22.82
CA ASP A 280 -16.33 -12.86 -22.16
C ASP A 280 -15.21 -13.49 -21.30
N TRP A 281 -14.13 -12.74 -21.06
CA TRP A 281 -12.93 -13.13 -20.30
C TRP A 281 -12.05 -14.21 -20.93
N THR A 282 -12.34 -14.66 -22.16
CA THR A 282 -11.41 -15.49 -22.93
C THR A 282 -10.31 -14.64 -23.57
N GLU A 283 -9.26 -15.30 -24.06
CA GLU A 283 -8.29 -14.66 -24.95
C GLU A 283 -8.96 -14.25 -26.27
N ALA A 284 -8.56 -13.08 -26.76
CA ALA A 284 -9.27 -12.43 -27.86
C ALA A 284 -8.97 -12.96 -29.27
N ALA A 285 -7.76 -13.44 -29.49
CA ALA A 285 -7.34 -14.16 -30.67
C ALA A 285 -6.10 -14.94 -30.29
N SER A 286 -5.78 -16.03 -31.00
CA SER A 286 -4.47 -16.65 -30.86
C SER A 286 -3.41 -15.57 -31.08
N TYR A 287 -2.67 -15.24 -30.02
CA TYR A 287 -1.48 -14.39 -30.01
C TYR A 287 -1.72 -12.88 -29.89
N GLN A 288 -1.60 -12.31 -28.69
CA GLN A 288 -1.63 -10.86 -28.44
C GLN A 288 -0.25 -10.21 -28.59
N CYS A 289 -0.13 -9.13 -29.38
CA CYS A 289 1.11 -8.38 -29.60
C CYS A 289 2.35 -9.28 -29.77
N MET A 290 2.20 -10.32 -30.57
CA MET A 290 3.19 -11.35 -30.80
C MET A 290 3.96 -11.05 -32.10
N THR A 291 5.27 -11.27 -32.04
CA THR A 291 6.08 -11.33 -33.26
C THR A 291 5.71 -12.58 -34.05
N VAL A 292 5.26 -12.43 -35.30
CA VAL A 292 4.80 -13.56 -36.12
C VAL A 292 5.86 -14.66 -36.20
N GLY A 293 5.45 -15.89 -35.86
CA GLY A 293 6.32 -17.08 -35.88
C GLY A 293 7.10 -17.36 -34.59
N THR A 294 7.02 -16.50 -33.57
CA THR A 294 7.76 -16.69 -32.30
C THR A 294 6.96 -17.32 -31.18
N TYR A 295 5.62 -17.28 -31.22
CA TYR A 295 4.75 -17.76 -30.14
C TYR A 295 5.05 -17.11 -28.77
N GLN A 296 5.49 -15.85 -28.77
CA GLN A 296 5.79 -15.09 -27.55
C GLN A 296 4.98 -13.78 -27.53
N GLU A 297 3.91 -13.76 -26.74
CA GLU A 297 3.03 -12.61 -26.62
C GLU A 297 3.64 -11.50 -25.77
N TRP A 298 3.34 -10.27 -26.17
CA TRP A 298 3.84 -9.04 -25.56
C TRP A 298 5.36 -8.94 -25.42
N ALA A 299 6.11 -9.83 -26.07
CA ALA A 299 7.55 -9.88 -25.96
C ALA A 299 8.19 -8.72 -26.73
N SER A 300 9.37 -8.29 -26.26
CA SER A 300 10.22 -7.43 -27.07
C SER A 300 10.58 -8.17 -28.36
N PRO A 301 10.37 -7.56 -29.54
CA PRO A 301 10.62 -8.25 -30.79
C PRO A 301 12.11 -8.59 -30.91
N PRO A 302 12.48 -9.86 -31.20
CA PRO A 302 13.88 -10.23 -31.41
C PRO A 302 14.44 -9.67 -32.73
N TYR A 303 13.57 -9.27 -33.67
CA TYR A 303 13.91 -8.72 -34.99
C TYR A 303 12.87 -7.67 -35.41
N SER A 304 13.19 -6.81 -36.38
CA SER A 304 12.22 -5.87 -36.99
C SER A 304 11.24 -6.60 -37.91
N SER A 305 10.35 -7.41 -37.35
CA SER A 305 9.31 -8.13 -38.07
C SER A 305 7.92 -7.62 -37.67
N TYR A 306 6.91 -8.05 -38.43
CA TYR A 306 5.52 -7.69 -38.16
C TYR A 306 5.08 -8.22 -36.80
N ILE A 307 4.60 -7.32 -35.95
CA ILE A 307 3.93 -7.63 -34.69
C ILE A 307 2.45 -7.46 -34.93
N ASN A 308 1.66 -8.46 -34.53
CA ASN A 308 0.23 -8.35 -34.67
C ASN A 308 -0.38 -7.39 -33.62
N ASN A 309 -1.67 -7.17 -33.77
CA ASN A 309 -2.46 -6.27 -32.95
C ASN A 309 -2.88 -7.00 -31.66
N ALA A 310 -3.42 -6.28 -30.68
CA ALA A 310 -4.02 -6.90 -29.49
C ALA A 310 -5.29 -6.18 -29.07
N HIS A 311 -6.05 -6.87 -28.21
CA HIS A 311 -7.23 -6.30 -27.59
C HIS A 311 -6.87 -5.37 -26.42
N PHE A 312 -7.67 -4.32 -26.28
CA PHE A 312 -7.51 -3.30 -25.25
C PHE A 312 -8.88 -2.79 -24.77
N GLY A 313 -8.93 -2.37 -23.52
CA GLY A 313 -10.12 -1.76 -22.91
C GLY A 313 -10.08 -0.22 -22.91
N ASP A 314 -11.23 0.40 -22.72
CA ASP A 314 -11.43 1.83 -22.48
C ASP A 314 -11.49 2.10 -20.97
N LEU A 315 -10.51 2.84 -20.44
CA LEU A 315 -10.41 3.11 -19.00
C LEU A 315 -11.54 3.98 -18.45
N SER A 316 -12.30 4.66 -19.32
CA SER A 316 -13.44 5.49 -18.94
C SER A 316 -14.77 4.75 -18.93
N ALA A 317 -14.80 3.53 -19.49
CA ALA A 317 -16.00 2.73 -19.53
C ALA A 317 -16.28 2.03 -18.20
N VAL A 318 -17.56 1.80 -17.94
CA VAL A 318 -18.07 1.03 -16.80
C VAL A 318 -18.79 -0.26 -17.22
N ASN A 319 -18.70 -0.61 -18.50
CA ASN A 319 -19.28 -1.81 -19.09
C ASN A 319 -18.18 -2.70 -19.70
N SER A 320 -18.53 -3.70 -20.51
CA SER A 320 -17.55 -4.64 -21.09
C SER A 320 -16.44 -3.97 -21.89
N THR A 321 -16.69 -2.78 -22.43
CA THR A 321 -15.67 -2.00 -23.13
C THR A 321 -14.51 -1.58 -22.25
N ALA A 322 -14.66 -1.64 -20.90
CA ALA A 322 -13.56 -1.43 -19.97
C ALA A 322 -12.45 -2.49 -20.08
N LEU A 323 -12.76 -3.68 -20.58
CA LEU A 323 -11.78 -4.73 -20.86
C LEU A 323 -11.49 -4.90 -22.34
N ASP A 324 -12.51 -4.72 -23.19
CA ASP A 324 -12.40 -5.03 -24.62
C ASP A 324 -13.22 -4.08 -25.49
N THR A 325 -12.52 -3.27 -26.28
CA THR A 325 -13.08 -2.42 -27.35
C THR A 325 -12.88 -3.02 -28.75
N GLY A 326 -12.29 -4.22 -28.82
CA GLY A 326 -11.79 -4.86 -30.03
C GLY A 326 -10.26 -4.78 -30.16
N THR A 327 -9.77 -5.13 -31.35
CA THR A 327 -8.33 -5.05 -31.67
C THR A 327 -7.89 -3.60 -31.90
N ALA A 328 -6.67 -3.26 -31.47
CA ALA A 328 -6.03 -2.02 -31.89
C ALA A 328 -5.92 -1.98 -33.42
N ALA A 329 -6.22 -0.83 -34.04
CA ALA A 329 -6.23 -0.68 -35.50
C ALA A 329 -4.83 -0.78 -36.16
N THR A 330 -3.77 -0.73 -35.35
CA THR A 330 -2.37 -0.70 -35.76
C THR A 330 -1.54 -1.65 -34.91
N ASP A 331 -0.34 -2.01 -35.39
CA ASP A 331 0.56 -2.91 -34.69
C ASP A 331 0.93 -2.39 -33.28
N CYS A 332 1.31 -3.32 -32.41
CA CYS A 332 1.62 -3.01 -31.01
C CYS A 332 2.92 -2.19 -30.79
N THR A 333 3.66 -1.88 -31.86
CA THR A 333 4.85 -1.01 -31.82
C THR A 333 4.55 0.43 -32.22
N ALA A 334 3.40 0.68 -32.85
CA ALA A 334 2.97 1.99 -33.31
C ALA A 334 2.04 2.69 -32.31
N VAL A 335 1.34 1.93 -31.46
CA VAL A 335 0.39 2.48 -30.49
C VAL A 335 0.77 2.16 -29.05
N ARG A 336 0.48 3.12 -28.18
CA ARG A 336 0.65 2.97 -26.74
C ARG A 336 -0.70 2.89 -26.04
N LYS A 337 -0.77 2.02 -25.04
CA LYS A 337 -1.87 1.91 -24.08
C LYS A 337 -1.30 1.76 -22.67
N ASN A 338 -2.12 2.00 -21.68
CA ASN A 338 -1.76 1.85 -20.28
C ASN A 338 -1.85 0.37 -19.85
N LEU A 339 -1.49 0.10 -18.60
CA LEU A 339 -1.72 -1.19 -17.96
C LEU A 339 -2.56 -0.99 -16.71
N PHE A 340 -3.54 -1.87 -16.49
CA PHE A 340 -4.29 -1.91 -15.24
C PHE A 340 -3.58 -2.84 -14.26
N CYS A 341 -3.17 -2.30 -13.13
CA CYS A 341 -2.31 -2.95 -12.15
C CYS A 341 -3.09 -3.28 -10.89
N ILE A 342 -2.90 -4.49 -10.36
CA ILE A 342 -3.67 -5.05 -9.26
C ILE A 342 -2.70 -5.57 -8.19
N ARG A 343 -2.93 -5.15 -6.94
CA ARG A 343 -2.24 -5.72 -5.78
C ARG A 343 -2.56 -7.21 -5.65
N GLN A 344 -1.55 -8.03 -5.41
CA GLN A 344 -1.68 -9.47 -5.18
C GLN A 344 -1.83 -9.79 -3.70
#